data_AF-A0A7X3AT54-F1
#
_entry.id   AF-A0A7X3AT54-F1
#
_cell.length_a   1.000
_cell.length_b   1.000
_cell.length_c   1.000
_cell.angle_alpha   90.00
_cell.angle_beta   90.00
_cell.angle_gamma   90.00
#
_symmetry.space_group_name_H-M   'P 1'
#
loop_
_entity.id
_entity.type
_entity.pdbx_description
1 polymer ?
#
loop_
_entity_poly.entity_id
_entity_poly.type
_entity_poly.pdbx_seq_one_letter_code
_entity_poly.pdbx_strand_id
1 'polypeptide(L)'
;MMEELDELRPPTAWRLLEIWRGTRELAEEPLERALLCNAQVLAESCLRQGKPVFPDGAAVLVGLTAGEMETLLRRLAGEEPSPAPAAVNRDFDQGRFQALKEG
;
A
#
# COMPACT_ATOMS: atom_id res chain seq x y z
N MET A 1 0.63 -12.25 -6.53
CA MET A 1 -0.30 -11.10 -6.58
C MET A 1 0.36 -9.79 -7.00
N MET A 2 1.43 -9.30 -6.35
CA MET A 2 2.12 -8.07 -6.82
C MET A 2 2.76 -8.24 -8.21
N GLU A 3 3.22 -9.45 -8.53
CA GLU A 3 3.77 -9.84 -9.84
C GLU A 3 2.74 -9.82 -10.98
N GLU A 4 1.44 -9.73 -10.66
CA GLU A 4 0.35 -9.69 -11.64
C GLU A 4 -0.04 -8.25 -12.05
N LEU A 5 0.56 -7.24 -11.42
CA LEU A 5 0.25 -5.83 -11.66
C LEU A 5 1.19 -5.26 -12.72
N ASP A 6 0.64 -4.74 -13.82
CA ASP A 6 1.41 -4.02 -14.84
C ASP A 6 1.17 -2.50 -14.82
N GLU A 7 0.09 -2.04 -14.18
CA GLU A 7 -0.27 -0.62 -14.12
C GLU A 7 -0.86 -0.23 -12.75
N LEU A 8 -0.45 0.95 -12.26
CA LEU A 8 -1.08 1.66 -11.15
C LEU A 8 -1.64 2.98 -11.65
N ARG A 9 -2.97 3.14 -11.60
CA ARG A 9 -3.66 4.34 -12.09
C ARG A 9 -4.38 5.06 -10.96
N PRO A 10 -3.98 6.30 -10.59
CA PRO A 10 -4.68 7.07 -9.57
C PRO A 10 -6.14 7.31 -9.96
N PRO A 11 -7.10 7.21 -9.01
CA PRO A 11 -8.48 7.55 -9.29
C PRO A 11 -8.61 9.05 -9.55
N THR A 12 -9.66 9.45 -10.27
CA THR A 12 -10.01 10.87 -10.34
C THR A 12 -10.41 11.38 -8.96
N ALA A 13 -10.26 12.69 -8.72
CA ALA A 13 -10.68 13.30 -7.46
C ALA A 13 -12.16 13.05 -7.14
N TRP A 14 -13.02 13.03 -8.18
CA TRP A 14 -14.44 12.67 -8.03
C TRP A 14 -14.61 11.23 -7.55
N ARG A 15 -13.91 10.28 -8.17
CA ARG A 15 -14.03 8.87 -7.79
C ARG A 15 -13.55 8.62 -6.36
N LEU A 16 -12.47 9.29 -5.96
CA LEU A 16 -11.99 9.24 -4.58
C LEU A 16 -13.04 9.76 -3.58
N LEU A 17 -13.78 10.82 -3.93
CA LEU A 17 -14.87 11.34 -3.11
C LEU A 17 -16.03 10.34 -2.98
N GLU A 18 -16.37 9.62 -4.07
CA GLU A 18 -17.39 8.57 -4.03
C GLU A 18 -16.98 7.41 -3.11
N ILE A 19 -15.73 6.94 -3.21
CA ILE A 19 -15.18 5.90 -2.33
C ILE A 19 -15.24 6.37 -0.86
N TRP A 20 -14.83 7.60 -0.59
CA TRP A 20 -14.85 8.14 0.77
C TRP A 20 -16.27 8.23 1.34
N ARG A 21 -17.25 8.64 0.54
CA ARG A 21 -18.66 8.67 0.96
C ARG A 21 -19.21 7.27 1.22
N GLY A 22 -18.94 6.32 0.32
CA GLY A 22 -19.40 4.93 0.49
C GLY A 22 -18.82 4.27 1.75
N THR A 23 -17.53 4.48 2.02
CA THR A 23 -16.89 3.90 3.22
C THR A 23 -17.33 4.53 4.54
N ARG A 24 -17.84 5.77 4.53
CA ARG A 24 -18.50 6.37 5.70
C ARG A 24 -19.79 5.66 6.09
N GLU A 25 -20.47 5.03 5.15
CA GLU A 25 -21.69 4.25 5.42
C GLU A 25 -21.36 2.85 5.98
N LEU A 26 -20.14 2.35 5.72
CA LEU A 26 -19.71 1.01 6.12
C LEU A 26 -19.06 0.96 7.51
N ALA A 27 -18.37 2.02 7.94
CA ALA A 27 -17.65 2.04 9.21
C ALA A 27 -17.65 3.42 9.90
N GLU A 28 -18.05 3.42 11.19
CA GLU A 28 -17.98 4.60 12.05
C GLU A 28 -16.56 4.84 12.58
N GLU A 29 -15.84 3.76 12.89
CA GLU A 29 -14.49 3.83 13.44
C GLU A 29 -13.52 4.43 12.39
N PRO A 30 -12.79 5.51 12.71
CA PRO A 30 -11.96 6.20 11.73
C PRO A 30 -10.87 5.36 11.06
N LEU A 31 -10.21 4.46 11.79
CA LEU A 31 -9.13 3.63 11.26
C LEU A 31 -9.66 2.54 10.32
N GLU A 32 -10.75 1.87 10.69
CA GLU A 32 -11.47 0.90 9.86
C GLU A 32 -11.94 1.55 8.57
N ARG A 33 -12.56 2.74 8.66
CA ARG A 33 -12.98 3.49 7.48
C ARG A 33 -11.80 3.87 6.58
N ALA A 34 -10.69 4.30 7.14
CA ALA A 34 -9.49 4.62 6.36
C ALA A 34 -8.95 3.36 5.66
N LEU A 35 -8.94 2.22 6.35
CA LEU A 35 -8.50 0.94 5.80
C LEU A 35 -9.40 0.49 4.63
N LEU A 36 -10.72 0.55 4.79
CA LEU A 36 -11.69 0.24 3.73
C LEU A 36 -11.56 1.17 2.53
N CYS A 37 -11.36 2.47 2.77
CA CYS A 37 -11.15 3.48 1.73
C CYS A 37 -9.88 3.19 0.94
N ASN A 38 -8.77 2.93 1.63
CA ASN A 38 -7.50 2.58 1.03
C ASN A 38 -7.58 1.28 0.21
N ALA A 39 -8.27 0.27 0.72
CA ALA A 39 -8.47 -0.99 0.01
C ALA A 39 -9.29 -0.80 -1.27
N GLN A 40 -10.36 -0.01 -1.22
CA GLN A 40 -11.18 0.26 -2.40
C GLN A 40 -10.43 1.08 -3.46
N VAL A 41 -9.60 2.06 -3.03
CA VAL A 41 -8.70 2.77 -3.96
C VAL A 41 -7.76 1.79 -4.66
N LEU A 42 -7.13 0.89 -3.91
CA LEU A 42 -6.24 -0.11 -4.51
C LEU A 42 -6.98 -1.05 -5.47
N ALA A 43 -8.21 -1.45 -5.16
CA ALA A 43 -8.98 -2.33 -6.03
C ALA A 43 -9.25 -1.70 -7.40
N GLU A 44 -9.51 -0.39 -7.44
CA GLU A 44 -9.76 0.34 -8.70
C GLU A 44 -8.49 0.80 -9.41
N SER A 45 -7.39 0.96 -8.68
CA SER A 45 -6.12 1.47 -9.20
C SER A 45 -5.14 0.39 -9.66
N CYS A 46 -5.26 -0.83 -9.13
CA CYS A 46 -4.40 -1.96 -9.45
C CYS A 46 -4.88 -2.67 -10.72
N LEU A 47 -4.20 -2.42 -11.84
CA LEU A 47 -4.62 -2.90 -13.15
C LEU A 47 -3.65 -3.93 -13.74
N ARG A 48 -4.22 -4.86 -14.50
CA ARG A 48 -3.52 -5.74 -15.43
C ARG A 48 -4.17 -5.60 -16.81
N GLN A 49 -3.41 -5.19 -17.82
CA GLN A 49 -3.93 -4.97 -19.17
C GLN A 49 -5.16 -4.05 -19.18
N GLY A 50 -5.15 -3.01 -18.34
CA GLY A 50 -6.24 -2.05 -18.18
C GLY A 50 -7.48 -2.57 -17.43
N LYS A 51 -7.45 -3.78 -16.84
CA LYS A 51 -8.55 -4.34 -16.04
C LYS A 51 -8.18 -4.42 -14.56
N PRO A 52 -9.13 -4.18 -13.62
CA PRO A 52 -8.88 -4.38 -12.19
C PRO A 52 -8.37 -5.79 -11.88
N VAL A 53 -7.29 -5.87 -11.10
CA VAL A 53 -6.76 -7.15 -10.59
C VAL A 53 -7.59 -7.67 -9.41
N PHE A 54 -8.09 -6.76 -8.58
CA PHE A 54 -8.97 -7.09 -7.48
C PHE A 54 -10.42 -6.77 -7.87
N PRO A 55 -11.39 -7.63 -7.55
CA PRO A 55 -12.80 -7.36 -7.82
C PRO A 55 -13.36 -6.23 -6.94
N ASP A 56 -12.86 -6.07 -5.71
CA ASP A 56 -13.30 -5.07 -4.74
C ASP A 56 -12.25 -4.85 -3.62
N GLY A 57 -12.52 -3.92 -2.71
CA GLY A 57 -11.66 -3.67 -1.56
C GLY A 57 -11.57 -4.83 -0.57
N ALA A 58 -12.57 -5.72 -0.48
CA ALA A 58 -12.49 -6.87 0.41
C ALA A 58 -11.45 -7.89 -0.08
N ALA A 59 -11.40 -8.13 -1.38
CA ALA A 59 -10.37 -8.96 -2.00
C ALA A 59 -8.96 -8.38 -1.80
N VAL A 60 -8.83 -7.06 -1.78
CA VAL A 60 -7.56 -6.39 -1.42
C VAL A 60 -7.15 -6.74 0.02
N LEU A 61 -8.07 -6.61 0.98
CA LEU A 61 -7.79 -6.88 2.40
C LEU A 61 -7.47 -8.35 2.68
N VAL A 62 -8.08 -9.28 1.92
CA VAL A 62 -7.80 -10.72 2.02
C VAL A 62 -6.45 -11.06 1.40
N GLY A 63 -6.13 -10.43 0.27
CA GLY A 63 -4.96 -10.79 -0.51
C GLY A 63 -3.67 -10.10 -0.07
N LEU A 64 -3.73 -8.87 0.41
CA LEU A 64 -2.55 -8.04 0.72
C LEU A 64 -2.37 -7.85 2.22
N THR A 65 -1.12 -7.82 2.64
CA THR A 65 -0.73 -7.32 3.95
C THR A 65 -0.78 -5.79 4.00
N ALA A 66 -0.86 -5.22 5.20
CA ALA A 66 -0.88 -3.78 5.39
C ALA A 66 0.35 -3.07 4.79
N GLY A 67 1.54 -3.68 4.86
CA GLY A 67 2.77 -3.12 4.29
C GLY A 67 2.78 -3.13 2.76
N GLU A 68 2.17 -4.14 2.13
CA GLU A 68 2.01 -4.19 0.68
C GLU A 68 1.00 -3.13 0.20
N MET A 69 -0.10 -2.97 0.94
CA MET A 69 -1.07 -1.88 0.68
C MET A 69 -0.39 -0.52 0.77
N GLU A 70 0.37 -0.27 1.83
CA GLU A 70 1.13 0.99 2.00
C GLU A 70 2.07 1.23 0.81
N THR A 71 2.85 0.23 0.43
CA THR A 71 3.80 0.32 -0.69
C THR A 71 3.09 0.72 -1.98
N LEU A 72 1.95 0.10 -2.29
CA LEU A 72 1.17 0.41 -3.49
C LEU A 72 0.54 1.80 -3.43
N LEU A 73 0.02 2.22 -2.27
CA LEU A 73 -0.56 3.55 -2.08
C LEU A 73 0.48 4.67 -2.24
N ARG A 74 1.69 4.48 -1.72
CA ARG A 74 2.80 5.43 -1.91
C ARG A 74 3.18 5.55 -3.38
N ARG A 75 3.33 4.42 -4.08
CA ARG A 75 3.56 4.41 -5.53
C ARG A 75 2.44 5.12 -6.29
N LEU A 76 1.19 4.93 -5.87
CA LEU A 76 0.03 5.59 -6.47
C LEU A 76 0.04 7.11 -6.25
N ALA A 77 0.55 7.57 -5.10
CA ALA A 77 0.73 8.98 -4.80
C ALA A 77 1.90 9.63 -5.59
N GLY A 78 2.61 8.86 -6.41
CA GLY A 78 3.79 9.33 -7.14
C GLY A 78 5.03 9.45 -6.25
N GLU A 79 5.00 8.89 -5.04
CA GLU A 79 6.23 8.70 -4.27
C GLU A 79 7.06 7.66 -5.01
N GLU A 80 8.28 8.03 -5.41
CA GLU A 80 9.25 7.02 -5.81
C GLU A 80 9.35 5.99 -4.69
N PRO A 81 9.45 4.69 -4.99
CA PRO A 81 9.68 3.70 -3.96
C PRO A 81 10.85 4.19 -3.13
N SER A 82 10.59 4.56 -1.87
CA SER A 82 11.68 4.86 -0.96
C SER A 82 12.57 3.63 -1.05
N PRO A 83 13.87 3.76 -1.38
CA PRO A 83 14.75 2.61 -1.37
C PRO A 83 14.52 1.96 -0.02
N ALA A 84 14.00 0.72 -0.04
CA ALA A 84 13.60 0.00 1.17
C ALA A 84 14.63 0.32 2.24
N PRO A 85 14.25 0.76 3.47
CA PRO A 85 15.18 1.30 4.45
C PRO A 85 16.38 0.37 4.47
N ALA A 86 17.51 0.86 3.94
CA ALA A 86 18.54 0.07 3.27
C ALA A 86 18.55 -1.33 3.85
N ALA A 87 18.01 -2.31 3.09
CA ALA A 87 17.86 -3.71 3.48
C ALA A 87 18.80 -4.00 4.63
N VAL A 88 18.28 -4.04 5.88
CA VAL A 88 19.11 -4.12 7.10
C VAL A 88 20.21 -5.11 6.77
N ASN A 89 21.43 -4.62 6.59
CA ASN A 89 22.46 -5.40 5.94
C ASN A 89 22.55 -6.69 6.74
N ARG A 90 22.25 -7.84 6.12
CA ARG A 90 22.14 -9.11 6.85
C ARG A 90 23.47 -9.48 7.51
N ASP A 91 24.56 -8.89 7.02
CA ASP A 91 25.91 -9.03 7.53
C ASP A 91 26.30 -7.93 8.54
N PHE A 92 25.38 -7.03 8.90
CA PHE A 92 25.64 -6.00 9.91
C PHE A 92 25.65 -6.61 11.31
N ASP A 93 26.85 -6.80 11.83
CA ASP A 93 27.09 -7.22 13.20
C ASP A 93 27.14 -6.00 14.12
N GLN A 94 26.06 -5.80 14.87
CA GLN A 94 25.92 -4.71 15.83
C GLN A 94 26.96 -4.78 16.96
N GLY A 95 27.43 -5.98 17.33
CA GLY A 95 28.47 -6.16 18.34
C GLY A 95 29.84 -5.65 17.86
N ARG A 96 30.20 -5.92 16.61
CA ARG A 96 31.43 -5.39 15.99
C ARG A 96 31.44 -3.87 15.91
N PHE A 97 30.30 -3.26 15.57
CA PHE A 97 30.20 -1.80 15.48
C PHE A 97 30.34 -1.11 16.84
N GLN A 98 29.81 -1.73 17.91
CA GLN A 98 29.90 -1.16 19.25
C GLN A 98 31.33 -1.23 19.81
N ALA A 99 32.06 -2.32 19.54
CA ALA A 99 33.46 -2.47 19.95
C ALA A 99 34.39 -1.42 19.33
N LEU A 100 34.07 -0.89 18.14
CA LEU A 100 34.83 0.19 17.49
C LEU A 100 34.67 1.56 18.17
N LYS A 101 33.65 1.75 19.03
CA LYS A 101 33.42 3.02 19.75
C LYS A 101 34.14 3.10 21.09
N GLU A 102 34.64 1.97 21.60
CA GLU A 102 35.26 1.86 22.92
C GLU A 102 36.80 1.85 22.88
N GLY A 103 37.41 1.98 21.68
CA GLY A 103 38.85 2.14 21.47
C GLY A 103 39.20 3.56 21.03
#